data_AF-A0A0F9D387-F1
#
_entry.id   AF-A0A0F9D387-F1
#
_cell.length_a   1.000
_cell.length_b   1.000
_cell.length_c   1.000
_cell.angle_alpha   90.00
_cell.angle_beta   90.00
_cell.angle_gamma   90.00
#
_symmetry.space_group_name_H-M   'P 1'
#
loop_
_entity.id
_entity.type
_entity.pdbx_description
1 polymer ?
#
loop_
_entity_poly.entity_id
_entity_poly.type
_entity_poly.pdbx_seq_one_letter_code
_entity_poly.pdbx_strand_id
1 'polypeptide(L)'
;SIADLPALWAYMSSDTYHDDVRAIDKSLKVRGPLIRIPFDVAHWQKVAAEKYPNGLPKPYSDDPTQWIFHGRPEAAETNEDGISAPLQVAVARLLGYRWPAELDDEMELSDEARALVRRCDELLDLVDDDGIVGIPPVRGELVAADRVREVLARAYGDEWSPVKEGQLLADAGFANKTLDQWLRDGFFKQHCKLFQNRPFIWHIWDGHKTGFQALVNYHRLADGEQGYKLLQTLAFTYLGDWIRGLEAAQGSDGTAETRLIHARALQKNLHNLLDGQSPHDIFIRWKPREAQPIGWRPDLNDGVRMNIRPFMTVEQPGAKKGSGVLREKPNIRWGKDRGKDVESAPWYNLGLKYGANPWDRINDHHLTLEEKQKGRKT
;
A
#
# COMPACT_ATOMS: atom_id res chain seq x y z
N SER A 1 7.66 38.26 -4.06
CA SER A 1 9.02 37.74 -3.83
C SER A 1 8.96 36.59 -2.84
N ILE A 2 10.04 35.82 -2.59
CA ILE A 2 10.05 34.82 -1.50
C ILE A 2 9.75 35.46 -0.14
N ALA A 3 10.15 36.73 0.06
CA ALA A 3 9.89 37.48 1.29
C ALA A 3 8.40 37.77 1.54
N ASP A 4 7.54 37.68 0.52
CA ASP A 4 6.10 37.92 0.66
C ASP A 4 5.29 36.64 0.93
N LEU A 5 5.95 35.46 0.97
CA LEU A 5 5.30 34.18 1.21
C LEU A 5 4.47 34.16 2.51
N PRO A 6 4.98 34.66 3.67
CA PRO A 6 4.18 34.69 4.89
C PRO A 6 2.93 35.55 4.78
N ALA A 7 3.03 36.69 4.08
CA ALA A 7 1.90 37.60 3.85
C ALA A 7 0.85 36.97 2.92
N LEU A 8 1.30 36.34 1.83
CA LEU A 8 0.42 35.60 0.91
C LEU A 8 -0.28 34.45 1.63
N TRP A 9 0.45 33.68 2.43
CA TRP A 9 -0.11 32.58 3.22
C TRP A 9 -1.15 33.08 4.23
N ALA A 10 -0.84 34.16 4.96
CA ALA A 10 -1.77 34.77 5.92
C ALA A 10 -3.06 35.22 5.23
N TYR A 11 -2.96 35.85 4.06
CA TYR A 11 -4.12 36.29 3.29
C TYR A 11 -4.94 35.11 2.74
N MET A 12 -4.30 34.18 2.03
CA MET A 12 -5.00 33.06 1.39
C MET A 12 -5.64 32.09 2.38
N SER A 13 -5.15 32.07 3.62
CA SER A 13 -5.71 31.28 4.73
C SER A 13 -6.77 32.03 5.53
N SER A 14 -7.13 33.26 5.14
CA SER A 14 -8.11 34.09 5.84
C SER A 14 -9.48 34.05 5.16
N ASP A 15 -10.54 34.29 5.93
CA ASP A 15 -11.90 34.47 5.40
C ASP A 15 -11.97 35.67 4.44
N THR A 16 -11.11 36.67 4.61
CA THR A 16 -11.02 37.83 3.72
C THR A 16 -10.71 37.43 2.28
N TYR A 17 -9.77 36.50 2.06
CA TYR A 17 -9.49 36.02 0.70
C TYR A 17 -10.71 35.29 0.11
N HIS A 18 -11.39 34.45 0.90
CA HIS A 18 -12.62 33.82 0.45
C HIS A 18 -13.66 34.86 0.04
N ASP A 19 -13.89 35.87 0.86
CA ASP A 19 -14.91 36.91 0.62
C ASP A 19 -14.56 37.78 -0.58
N ASP A 20 -13.28 38.14 -0.75
CA ASP A 20 -12.80 38.90 -1.90
C ASP A 20 -12.95 38.10 -3.21
N VAL A 21 -12.65 36.78 -3.19
CA VAL A 21 -12.93 35.89 -4.33
C VAL A 21 -14.42 35.91 -4.67
N ARG A 22 -15.29 35.79 -3.65
CA ARG A 22 -16.75 35.71 -3.82
C ARG A 22 -17.41 37.03 -4.19
N ALA A 23 -16.78 38.16 -3.88
CA ALA A 23 -17.20 39.47 -4.35
C ALA A 23 -17.06 39.59 -5.88
N ILE A 24 -16.05 38.94 -6.46
CA ILE A 24 -15.78 38.96 -7.91
C ILE A 24 -16.56 37.85 -8.62
N ASP A 25 -16.63 36.64 -8.06
CA ASP A 25 -17.25 35.48 -8.71
C ASP A 25 -17.98 34.56 -7.72
N LYS A 26 -19.30 34.51 -7.93
CA LYS A 26 -20.24 33.72 -7.13
C LYS A 26 -20.50 32.33 -7.71
N SER A 27 -19.85 31.96 -8.81
CA SER A 27 -20.02 30.64 -9.42
C SER A 27 -19.46 29.54 -8.52
N LEU A 28 -20.02 28.33 -8.63
CA LEU A 28 -19.50 27.17 -7.91
C LEU A 28 -18.06 26.83 -8.34
N LYS A 29 -17.71 27.14 -9.60
CA LYS A 29 -16.40 26.84 -10.20
C LYS A 29 -15.67 28.13 -10.56
N VAL A 30 -15.10 28.76 -9.54
CA VAL A 30 -14.25 29.95 -9.70
C VAL A 30 -12.93 29.55 -10.37
N ARG A 31 -12.46 30.36 -11.34
CA ARG A 31 -11.19 30.12 -12.05
C ARG A 31 -10.28 31.35 -12.09
N GLY A 32 -10.68 32.37 -12.85
CA GLY A 32 -9.88 33.58 -13.06
C GLY A 32 -9.68 34.47 -11.81
N PRO A 33 -10.71 34.68 -10.98
CA PRO A 33 -10.63 35.57 -9.80
C PRO A 33 -9.58 35.18 -8.76
N LEU A 34 -9.25 33.88 -8.64
CA LEU A 34 -8.29 33.36 -7.64
C LEU A 34 -6.92 34.07 -7.65
N ILE A 35 -6.53 34.67 -8.78
CA ILE A 35 -5.25 35.37 -8.94
C ILE A 35 -5.39 36.85 -9.30
N ARG A 36 -6.63 37.37 -9.40
CA ARG A 36 -6.92 38.74 -9.85
C ARG A 36 -7.35 39.67 -8.72
N ILE A 37 -7.43 39.14 -7.50
CA ILE A 37 -7.88 39.90 -6.35
C ILE A 37 -6.76 40.84 -5.90
N PRO A 38 -7.10 42.09 -5.54
CA PRO A 38 -6.13 43.02 -4.97
C PRO A 38 -5.50 42.44 -3.69
N PHE A 39 -4.17 42.49 -3.60
CA PHE A 39 -3.43 42.04 -2.43
C PHE A 39 -2.73 43.22 -1.77
N ASP A 40 -3.19 43.62 -0.58
CA ASP A 40 -2.51 44.64 0.24
C ASP A 40 -1.31 44.03 0.95
N VAL A 41 -0.16 44.10 0.27
CA VAL A 41 1.11 43.57 0.75
C VAL A 41 1.48 44.12 2.13
N ALA A 42 1.30 45.42 2.37
CA ALA A 42 1.75 46.06 3.60
C ALA A 42 0.90 45.63 4.81
N HIS A 43 -0.42 45.55 4.62
CA HIS A 43 -1.32 45.03 5.64
C HIS A 43 -0.99 43.57 5.98
N TRP A 44 -0.88 42.71 4.97
CA TRP A 44 -0.68 41.27 5.19
C TRP A 44 0.74 40.91 5.65
N GLN A 45 1.75 41.72 5.34
CA GLN A 45 3.08 41.61 5.95
C GLN A 45 3.02 41.85 7.47
N LYS A 46 2.23 42.83 7.93
CA LYS A 46 2.04 43.07 9.37
C LYS A 46 1.30 41.92 10.04
N VAL A 47 0.20 41.45 9.43
CA VAL A 47 -0.56 40.29 9.95
C VAL A 47 0.33 39.05 10.02
N ALA A 48 1.15 38.81 9.00
CA ALA A 48 2.06 37.68 8.97
C ALA A 48 3.18 37.79 10.01
N ALA A 49 3.73 38.97 10.26
CA ALA A 49 4.75 39.17 11.29
C ALA A 49 4.19 38.92 12.71
N GLU A 50 2.93 39.27 12.96
CA GLU A 50 2.25 38.99 14.22
C GLU A 50 1.86 37.51 14.36
N LYS A 51 1.36 36.90 13.27
CA LYS A 51 0.85 35.51 13.26
C LYS A 51 1.96 34.46 13.18
N TYR A 52 3.04 34.78 12.49
CA TYR A 52 4.17 33.88 12.20
C TYR A 52 5.49 34.53 12.59
N PRO A 53 5.68 34.93 13.87
CA PRO A 53 6.85 35.68 14.32
C PRO A 53 8.16 34.90 14.14
N ASN A 54 8.07 33.56 14.10
CA ASN A 54 9.20 32.65 13.92
C ASN A 54 9.20 31.96 12.54
N GLY A 55 8.48 32.51 11.56
CA GLY A 55 8.29 31.91 10.24
C GLY A 55 7.02 31.06 10.12
N LEU A 56 6.76 30.59 8.90
CA LEU A 56 5.59 29.77 8.59
C LEU A 56 5.63 28.42 9.34
N PRO A 57 4.46 27.82 9.64
CA PRO A 57 4.41 26.49 10.24
C PRO A 57 5.18 25.49 9.38
N LYS A 58 6.05 24.71 10.03
CA LYS A 58 6.77 23.62 9.36
C LYS A 58 5.79 22.48 9.01
N PRO A 59 6.10 21.67 7.98
CA PRO A 59 5.21 20.58 7.55
C PRO A 59 4.92 19.56 8.65
N TYR A 60 3.67 19.11 8.71
CA TYR A 60 3.15 18.08 9.61
C TYR A 60 2.00 17.36 8.91
N SER A 61 1.83 16.05 9.14
CA SER A 61 0.65 15.33 8.68
C SER A 61 0.39 14.08 9.49
N ASP A 62 -0.88 13.86 9.83
CA ASP A 62 -1.45 12.65 10.41
C ASP A 62 -2.01 11.68 9.35
N ASP A 63 -2.00 12.08 8.07
CA ASP A 63 -2.51 11.28 6.95
C ASP A 63 -1.42 10.31 6.48
N PRO A 64 -1.60 8.97 6.64
CA PRO A 64 -0.59 7.97 6.30
C PRO A 64 -0.29 7.86 4.80
N THR A 65 -1.05 8.54 3.95
CA THR A 65 -0.80 8.62 2.51
C THR A 65 0.18 9.74 2.13
N GLN A 66 0.46 10.66 3.04
CA GLN A 66 1.42 11.74 2.82
C GLN A 66 2.86 11.29 3.06
N TRP A 67 3.77 11.85 2.27
CA TRP A 67 5.21 11.56 2.37
C TRP A 67 5.82 11.95 3.73
N ILE A 68 5.27 12.99 4.34
CA ILE A 68 5.72 13.58 5.62
C ILE A 68 5.05 12.94 6.85
N PHE A 69 4.24 11.88 6.68
CA PHE A 69 3.59 11.20 7.79
C PHE A 69 4.61 10.60 8.74
N HIS A 70 4.41 10.84 10.03
CA HIS A 70 5.36 10.48 11.09
C HIS A 70 5.37 8.96 11.43
N GLY A 71 4.38 8.19 10.97
CA GLY A 71 4.36 6.74 11.12
C GLY A 71 3.78 6.21 12.45
N ARG A 72 3.11 7.02 13.27
CA ARG A 72 2.60 6.59 14.59
C ARG A 72 1.13 6.18 14.51
N PRO A 73 0.73 4.98 14.99
CA PRO A 73 -0.66 4.55 14.96
C PRO A 73 -1.61 5.49 15.72
N GLU A 74 -1.20 5.97 16.89
CA GLU A 74 -2.06 6.71 17.82
C GLU A 74 -2.44 8.11 17.33
N ALA A 75 -1.59 8.71 16.49
CA ALA A 75 -1.81 10.03 15.90
C ALA A 75 -2.37 9.96 14.47
N ALA A 76 -2.50 8.76 13.87
CA ALA A 76 -2.96 8.62 12.50
C ALA A 76 -4.44 9.02 12.34
N GLU A 77 -4.73 9.91 11.39
CA GLU A 77 -6.08 10.41 11.14
C GLU A 77 -6.88 9.46 10.23
N THR A 78 -8.14 9.22 10.59
CA THR A 78 -9.11 8.56 9.69
C THR A 78 -9.39 9.45 8.49
N ASN A 79 -9.11 8.97 7.28
CA ASN A 79 -9.28 9.77 6.08
C ASN A 79 -10.76 10.12 5.79
N GLU A 80 -10.98 11.04 4.84
CA GLU A 80 -12.31 11.48 4.37
C GLU A 80 -13.26 10.34 3.94
N ASP A 81 -12.67 9.20 3.62
CA ASP A 81 -13.32 7.99 3.16
C ASP A 81 -13.80 7.05 4.30
N GLY A 82 -13.61 7.48 5.55
CA GLY A 82 -14.00 6.76 6.77
C GLY A 82 -13.15 5.53 7.07
N ILE A 83 -11.89 5.49 6.61
CA ILE A 83 -10.99 4.37 6.88
C ILE A 83 -10.14 4.68 8.10
N SER A 84 -10.29 3.88 9.16
CA SER A 84 -9.46 3.95 10.36
C SER A 84 -7.98 3.70 10.03
N ALA A 85 -7.21 4.79 9.96
CA ALA A 85 -5.77 4.76 9.71
C ALA A 85 -4.96 4.09 10.84
N PRO A 86 -5.28 4.23 12.14
CA PRO A 86 -4.49 3.63 13.23
C PRO A 86 -4.27 2.13 13.07
N LEU A 87 -5.33 1.37 12.75
CA LEU A 87 -5.24 -0.07 12.54
C LEU A 87 -4.38 -0.42 11.32
N GLN A 88 -4.49 0.36 10.24
CA GLN A 88 -3.69 0.17 9.02
C GLN A 88 -2.21 0.44 9.28
N VAL A 89 -1.90 1.50 10.04
CA VAL A 89 -0.54 1.88 10.41
C VAL A 89 0.07 0.82 11.33
N ALA A 90 -0.66 0.32 12.32
CA ALA A 90 -0.17 -0.75 13.20
C ALA A 90 0.20 -2.03 12.43
N VAL A 91 -0.59 -2.44 11.43
CA VAL A 91 -0.26 -3.59 10.57
C VAL A 91 0.98 -3.32 9.72
N ALA A 92 1.08 -2.13 9.11
CA ALA A 92 2.25 -1.75 8.32
C ALA A 92 3.54 -1.73 9.17
N ARG A 93 3.44 -1.22 10.41
CA ARG A 93 4.53 -1.25 11.40
C ARG A 93 4.94 -2.66 11.77
N LEU A 94 3.98 -3.52 12.10
CA LEU A 94 4.24 -4.91 12.38
C LEU A 94 5.00 -5.58 11.23
N LEU A 95 4.68 -5.28 9.97
CA LEU A 95 5.42 -5.84 8.82
C LEU A 95 6.73 -5.11 8.47
N GLY A 96 7.19 -4.20 9.32
CA GLY A 96 8.45 -3.50 9.17
C GLY A 96 8.45 -2.41 8.10
N TYR A 97 7.28 -1.89 7.70
CA TYR A 97 7.23 -0.69 6.88
C TYR A 97 7.57 0.55 7.71
N ARG A 98 8.45 1.39 7.17
CA ARG A 98 8.81 2.69 7.72
C ARG A 98 8.45 3.76 6.68
N TRP A 99 7.80 4.82 7.14
CA TRP A 99 7.46 5.95 6.30
C TRP A 99 8.72 6.78 5.98
N PRO A 100 8.73 7.52 4.85
CA PRO A 100 9.90 8.28 4.43
C PRO A 100 10.42 9.26 5.48
N ALA A 101 9.53 9.90 6.25
CA ALA A 101 9.89 10.81 7.34
C ALA A 101 10.82 10.22 8.40
N GLU A 102 10.85 8.89 8.53
CA GLU A 102 11.71 8.18 9.49
C GLU A 102 13.08 7.81 8.94
N LEU A 103 13.24 7.87 7.62
CA LEU A 103 14.47 7.48 6.92
C LEU A 103 15.25 8.69 6.41
N ASP A 104 14.62 9.87 6.43
CA ASP A 104 15.18 11.13 5.94
C ASP A 104 15.34 12.13 7.09
N ASP A 105 16.56 12.20 7.61
CA ASP A 105 16.95 13.14 8.66
C ASP A 105 16.98 14.61 8.18
N GLU A 106 17.02 14.84 6.87
CA GLU A 106 17.05 16.17 6.27
C GLU A 106 15.65 16.71 5.92
N MET A 107 14.62 15.85 5.92
CA MET A 107 13.23 16.24 5.62
C MET A 107 12.75 17.43 6.46
N GLU A 108 12.22 18.47 5.82
CA GLU A 108 11.64 19.59 6.56
C GLU A 108 10.33 19.17 7.26
N LEU A 109 10.37 19.07 8.58
CA LEU A 109 9.26 18.65 9.44
C LEU A 109 9.14 19.56 10.65
N SER A 110 7.92 19.68 11.20
CA SER A 110 7.70 20.32 12.49
C SER A 110 8.40 19.56 13.62
N ASP A 111 8.68 20.26 14.71
CA ASP A 111 9.34 19.66 15.87
C ASP A 111 8.47 18.55 16.49
N GLU A 112 7.14 18.69 16.39
CA GLU A 112 6.14 17.70 16.76
C GLU A 112 6.20 16.44 15.88
N ALA A 113 6.21 16.60 14.55
CA ALA A 113 6.38 15.47 13.62
C ALA A 113 7.70 14.74 13.90
N ARG A 114 8.79 15.47 14.14
CA ARG A 114 10.09 14.88 14.50
C ARG A 114 10.05 14.14 15.84
N ALA A 115 9.29 14.62 16.82
CA ALA A 115 9.10 13.91 18.08
C ALA A 115 8.34 12.60 17.88
N LEU A 116 7.27 12.60 17.07
CA LEU A 116 6.52 11.40 16.72
C LEU A 116 7.37 10.39 15.93
N VAL A 117 8.18 10.87 14.98
CA VAL A 117 9.14 10.02 14.23
C VAL A 117 10.10 9.32 15.20
N ARG A 118 10.72 10.05 16.13
CA ARG A 118 11.64 9.44 17.12
C ARG A 118 10.96 8.39 17.99
N ARG A 119 9.70 8.62 18.38
CA ARG A 119 8.95 7.63 19.17
C ARG A 119 8.70 6.33 18.41
N CYS A 120 8.81 6.30 17.09
CA CYS A 120 8.67 5.05 16.32
C CYS A 120 9.68 3.97 16.72
N ASP A 121 10.81 4.36 17.33
CA ASP A 121 11.80 3.45 17.89
C ASP A 121 11.21 2.54 18.99
N GLU A 122 10.18 3.00 19.71
CA GLU A 122 9.44 2.23 20.72
C GLU A 122 8.72 1.00 20.15
N LEU A 123 8.55 0.92 18.83
CA LEU A 123 7.84 -0.15 18.13
C LEU A 123 8.77 -1.13 17.42
N LEU A 124 10.08 -0.85 17.36
CA LEU A 124 11.03 -1.63 16.56
C LEU A 124 11.20 -3.07 17.04
N ASP A 125 11.04 -3.32 18.35
CA ASP A 125 11.09 -4.65 18.96
C ASP A 125 9.90 -5.54 18.60
N LEU A 126 8.81 -4.95 18.11
CA LEU A 126 7.59 -5.64 17.71
C LEU A 126 7.53 -5.96 16.21
N VAL A 127 8.49 -5.44 15.44
CA VAL A 127 8.55 -5.61 13.98
C VAL A 127 8.85 -7.06 13.63
N ASP A 128 8.14 -7.57 12.63
CA ASP A 128 8.37 -8.88 12.05
C ASP A 128 9.71 -8.94 11.29
N ASP A 129 10.46 -10.02 11.53
CA ASP A 129 11.83 -10.18 11.05
C ASP A 129 11.91 -10.25 9.52
N ASP A 130 11.01 -10.98 8.86
CA ASP A 130 11.05 -11.21 7.41
C ASP A 130 9.95 -10.46 6.64
N GLY A 131 8.96 -9.94 7.34
CA GLY A 131 7.85 -9.16 6.79
C GLY A 131 6.70 -10.05 6.30
N ILE A 132 6.58 -11.27 6.82
CA ILE A 132 5.48 -12.21 6.60
C ILE A 132 4.82 -12.49 7.95
N VAL A 133 3.56 -12.09 8.09
CA VAL A 133 2.76 -12.45 9.26
C VAL A 133 1.61 -13.36 8.84
N GLY A 134 1.64 -14.60 9.33
CA GLY A 134 0.51 -15.52 9.23
C GLY A 134 -0.68 -15.01 10.05
N ILE A 135 -1.87 -14.91 9.46
CA ILE A 135 -3.09 -14.60 10.21
C ILE A 135 -3.47 -15.76 11.14
N PRO A 136 -3.60 -17.02 10.68
CA PRO A 136 -3.53 -18.16 11.58
C PRO A 136 -2.09 -18.31 12.12
N PRO A 137 -1.92 -18.93 13.31
CA PRO A 137 -0.60 -19.18 13.85
C PRO A 137 0.08 -20.26 13.00
N VAL A 138 1.27 -19.94 12.50
CA VAL A 138 2.07 -20.80 11.62
C VAL A 138 3.52 -20.73 12.10
N ARG A 139 4.28 -21.84 12.05
CA ARG A 139 5.67 -21.90 12.50
C ARG A 139 5.90 -21.51 13.98
N GLY A 140 4.89 -21.67 14.83
CA GLY A 140 4.98 -21.33 16.25
C GLY A 140 4.93 -19.81 16.55
N GLU A 141 4.66 -18.98 15.54
CA GLU A 141 4.40 -17.56 15.74
C GLU A 141 3.05 -17.33 16.44
N LEU A 142 2.95 -16.21 17.16
CA LEU A 142 1.70 -15.73 17.72
C LEU A 142 0.69 -15.39 16.61
N VAL A 143 -0.61 -15.47 16.94
CA VAL A 143 -1.67 -15.05 16.02
C VAL A 143 -1.53 -13.57 15.67
N ALA A 144 -1.76 -13.21 14.41
CA ALA A 144 -1.57 -11.83 13.92
C ALA A 144 -2.35 -10.79 14.73
N ALA A 145 -3.57 -11.14 15.18
CA ALA A 145 -4.40 -10.23 15.96
C ALA A 145 -3.75 -9.81 17.29
N ASP A 146 -3.02 -10.72 17.94
CA ASP A 146 -2.36 -10.42 19.22
C ASP A 146 -1.10 -9.58 18.98
N ARG A 147 -0.35 -9.86 17.90
CA ARG A 147 0.80 -9.06 17.50
C ARG A 147 0.41 -7.62 17.14
N VAL A 148 -0.68 -7.44 16.38
CA VAL A 148 -1.21 -6.10 16.07
C VAL A 148 -1.71 -5.39 17.33
N ARG A 149 -2.37 -6.13 18.25
CA ARG A 149 -2.81 -5.58 19.54
C ARG A 149 -1.63 -5.08 20.36
N GLU A 150 -0.51 -5.79 20.37
CA GLU A 150 0.70 -5.37 21.09
C GLU A 150 1.29 -4.08 20.51
N VAL A 151 1.35 -3.95 19.18
CA VAL A 151 1.77 -2.71 18.51
C VAL A 151 0.87 -1.54 18.90
N LEU A 152 -0.46 -1.74 18.87
CA LEU A 152 -1.41 -0.70 19.28
C LEU A 152 -1.28 -0.35 20.77
N ALA A 153 -1.14 -1.35 21.63
CA ALA A 153 -0.97 -1.14 23.07
C ALA A 153 0.28 -0.31 23.38
N ARG A 154 1.40 -0.62 22.72
CA ARG A 154 2.65 0.15 22.86
C ARG A 154 2.49 1.57 22.33
N ALA A 155 1.80 1.74 21.21
CA ALA A 155 1.62 3.04 20.57
C ALA A 155 0.73 4.00 21.38
N TYR A 156 -0.40 3.51 21.89
CA TYR A 156 -1.36 4.28 22.70
C TYR A 156 -0.96 4.42 24.17
N GLY A 157 -0.08 3.56 24.69
CA GLY A 157 0.35 3.59 26.09
C GLY A 157 -0.82 3.51 27.07
N ASP A 158 -0.91 4.45 27.99
CA ASP A 158 -1.96 4.49 29.02
C ASP A 158 -3.38 4.68 28.46
N GLU A 159 -3.51 5.18 27.22
CA GLU A 159 -4.82 5.29 26.56
C GLU A 159 -5.33 3.96 26.00
N TRP A 160 -4.46 2.94 25.93
CA TRP A 160 -4.84 1.64 25.41
C TRP A 160 -5.79 0.92 26.37
N SER A 161 -6.90 0.44 25.83
CA SER A 161 -7.88 -0.33 26.59
C SER A 161 -8.74 -1.18 25.65
N PRO A 162 -9.45 -2.20 26.16
CA PRO A 162 -10.46 -2.91 25.37
C PRO A 162 -11.53 -1.99 24.77
N VAL A 163 -11.85 -0.87 25.45
CA VAL A 163 -12.78 0.14 24.95
C VAL A 163 -12.18 0.87 23.74
N LYS A 164 -10.89 1.23 23.81
CA LYS A 164 -10.18 1.86 22.68
C LYS A 164 -10.08 0.91 21.48
N GLU A 165 -9.76 -0.38 21.68
CA GLU A 165 -9.80 -1.38 20.61
C GLU A 165 -11.19 -1.46 19.96
N GLY A 166 -12.24 -1.51 20.77
CA GLY A 166 -13.62 -1.51 20.29
C GLY A 166 -13.98 -0.27 19.49
N GLN A 167 -13.50 0.91 19.90
CA GLN A 167 -13.68 2.17 19.18
C GLN A 167 -12.96 2.14 17.82
N LEU A 168 -11.68 1.76 17.78
CA LEU A 168 -10.91 1.67 16.53
C LEU A 168 -11.54 0.69 15.53
N LEU A 169 -12.07 -0.43 16.03
CA LEU A 169 -12.80 -1.40 15.21
C LEU A 169 -14.13 -0.83 14.72
N ALA A 170 -14.88 -0.09 15.55
CA ALA A 170 -16.11 0.57 15.14
C ALA A 170 -15.84 1.62 14.06
N ASP A 171 -14.79 2.42 14.20
CA ASP A 171 -14.36 3.43 13.23
C ASP A 171 -13.93 2.78 11.91
N ALA A 172 -13.37 1.56 11.96
CA ALA A 172 -13.10 0.75 10.78
C ALA A 172 -14.35 0.09 10.18
N GLY A 173 -15.55 0.30 10.71
CA GLY A 173 -16.78 -0.37 10.26
C GLY A 173 -16.90 -1.84 10.70
N PHE A 174 -16.17 -2.24 11.74
CA PHE A 174 -16.12 -3.56 12.36
C PHE A 174 -16.60 -3.52 13.81
N ALA A 175 -17.61 -2.69 14.11
CA ALA A 175 -18.21 -2.61 15.44
C ALA A 175 -18.66 -4.00 15.94
N ASN A 176 -18.35 -4.31 17.21
CA ASN A 176 -18.64 -5.59 17.86
C ASN A 176 -18.00 -6.82 17.17
N LYS A 177 -16.91 -6.62 16.41
CA LYS A 177 -16.08 -7.69 15.84
C LYS A 177 -14.73 -7.75 16.56
N THR A 178 -13.93 -8.76 16.25
CA THR A 178 -12.57 -8.91 16.79
C THR A 178 -11.52 -8.36 15.80
N LEU A 179 -10.32 -8.07 16.30
CA LEU A 179 -9.16 -7.77 15.43
C LEU A 179 -8.88 -8.88 14.41
N ASP A 180 -9.02 -10.16 14.77
CA ASP A 180 -8.85 -11.28 13.83
C ASP A 180 -9.89 -11.23 12.70
N GLN A 181 -11.16 -10.93 13.02
CA GLN A 181 -12.21 -10.77 12.01
C GLN A 181 -11.92 -9.58 11.08
N TRP A 182 -11.45 -8.46 11.62
CA TRP A 182 -11.05 -7.31 10.80
C TRP A 182 -9.84 -7.63 9.91
N LEU A 183 -8.79 -8.27 10.44
CA LEU A 183 -7.62 -8.69 9.67
C LEU A 183 -8.00 -9.63 8.53
N ARG A 184 -8.86 -10.62 8.82
CA ARG A 184 -9.33 -11.56 7.81
C ARG A 184 -10.19 -10.88 6.77
N ASP A 185 -11.19 -10.09 7.18
CA ASP A 185 -12.28 -9.68 6.32
C ASP A 185 -12.19 -8.24 5.78
N GLY A 186 -11.70 -7.31 6.59
CA GLY A 186 -11.74 -5.87 6.31
C GLY A 186 -10.42 -5.27 5.88
N PHE A 187 -9.31 -5.70 6.49
CA PHE A 187 -8.00 -5.07 6.39
C PHE A 187 -7.60 -4.76 4.95
N PHE A 188 -7.50 -5.78 4.09
CA PHE A 188 -6.93 -5.58 2.76
C PHE A 188 -7.83 -4.77 1.82
N LYS A 189 -9.15 -4.85 1.99
CA LYS A 189 -10.11 -4.01 1.25
C LYS A 189 -9.92 -2.54 1.62
N GLN A 190 -9.79 -2.26 2.92
CA GLN A 190 -9.53 -0.91 3.42
C GLN A 190 -8.14 -0.41 3.03
N HIS A 191 -7.13 -1.27 3.09
CA HIS A 191 -5.77 -0.97 2.67
C HIS A 191 -5.71 -0.62 1.18
N CYS A 192 -6.41 -1.38 0.33
CA CYS A 192 -6.58 -1.05 -1.08
C CYS A 192 -7.26 0.32 -1.27
N LYS A 193 -8.29 0.65 -0.49
CA LYS A 193 -9.01 1.92 -0.62
C LYS A 193 -8.14 3.11 -0.15
N LEU A 194 -7.53 3.00 1.02
CA LEU A 194 -6.67 4.03 1.64
C LEU A 194 -5.51 4.41 0.73
N PHE A 195 -4.83 3.42 0.15
CA PHE A 195 -3.68 3.64 -0.74
C PHE A 195 -4.07 3.61 -2.22
N GLN A 196 -5.30 4.03 -2.57
CA GLN A 196 -5.74 4.30 -3.94
C GLN A 196 -5.51 3.13 -4.93
N ASN A 197 -5.77 1.90 -4.49
CA ASN A 197 -5.55 0.63 -5.17
C ASN A 197 -4.08 0.32 -5.47
N ARG A 198 -3.16 0.89 -4.68
CA ARG A 198 -1.72 0.57 -4.66
C ARG A 198 -1.31 0.08 -3.26
N PRO A 199 -1.91 -1.03 -2.78
CA PRO A 199 -1.58 -1.56 -1.45
C PRO A 199 -0.11 -1.97 -1.38
N PHE A 200 0.54 -1.71 -0.24
CA PHE A 200 1.92 -2.11 0.00
C PHE A 200 2.06 -3.16 1.11
N ILE A 201 0.97 -3.48 1.81
CA ILE A 201 0.84 -4.70 2.59
C ILE A 201 -0.11 -5.62 1.84
N TRP A 202 0.41 -6.72 1.33
CA TRP A 202 -0.34 -7.66 0.51
C TRP A 202 -0.94 -8.75 1.37
N HIS A 203 -2.25 -8.97 1.23
CA HIS A 203 -2.95 -10.05 1.92
C HIS A 203 -3.15 -11.22 0.95
N ILE A 204 -2.33 -12.24 1.12
CA ILE A 204 -2.31 -13.45 0.30
C ILE A 204 -3.05 -14.55 1.05
N TRP A 205 -3.94 -15.29 0.37
CA TRP A 205 -4.73 -16.33 1.02
C TRP A 205 -5.04 -17.50 0.09
N ASP A 206 -5.42 -18.63 0.70
CA ASP A 206 -5.75 -19.88 -0.01
C ASP A 206 -7.21 -19.94 -0.51
N GLY A 207 -7.99 -18.88 -0.31
CA GLY A 207 -9.39 -18.82 -0.72
C GLY A 207 -10.37 -19.57 0.20
N HIS A 208 -9.89 -20.19 1.28
CA HIS A 208 -10.74 -20.80 2.30
C HIS A 208 -10.91 -19.86 3.50
N LYS A 209 -12.14 -19.73 4.01
CA LYS A 209 -12.46 -18.77 5.10
C LYS A 209 -11.62 -18.98 6.37
N THR A 210 -11.37 -20.24 6.71
CA THR A 210 -10.55 -20.66 7.87
C THR A 210 -9.21 -21.28 7.45
N GLY A 211 -8.77 -21.00 6.22
CA GLY A 211 -7.52 -21.51 5.66
C GLY A 211 -6.31 -20.63 5.97
N PHE A 212 -5.24 -20.87 5.23
CA PHE A 212 -4.01 -20.10 5.28
C PHE A 212 -4.23 -18.69 4.73
N GLN A 213 -3.76 -17.70 5.48
CA GLN A 213 -3.71 -16.31 5.04
C GLN A 213 -2.45 -15.66 5.62
N ALA A 214 -1.79 -14.82 4.86
CA ALA A 214 -0.60 -14.10 5.28
C ALA A 214 -0.66 -12.64 4.82
N LEU A 215 -0.14 -11.75 5.67
CA LEU A 215 0.15 -10.36 5.34
C LEU A 215 1.63 -10.27 4.99
N VAL A 216 1.96 -9.65 3.86
CA VAL A 216 3.32 -9.61 3.33
C VAL A 216 3.72 -8.18 2.97
N ASN A 217 4.89 -7.74 3.42
CA ASN A 217 5.44 -6.44 3.05
C ASN A 217 5.88 -6.44 1.59
N TYR A 218 5.16 -5.70 0.73
CA TYR A 218 5.47 -5.59 -0.69
C TYR A 218 6.90 -5.10 -0.95
N HIS A 219 7.41 -4.15 -0.16
CA HIS A 219 8.74 -3.59 -0.39
C HIS A 219 9.84 -4.63 -0.18
N ARG A 220 9.69 -5.50 0.82
CA ARG A 220 10.58 -6.65 1.02
C ARG A 220 10.37 -7.72 -0.04
N LEU A 221 9.12 -8.00 -0.40
CA LEU A 221 8.78 -8.98 -1.44
C LEU A 221 9.29 -8.54 -2.82
N ALA A 222 9.45 -7.24 -3.05
CA ALA A 222 9.94 -6.67 -4.30
C ALA A 222 11.45 -6.36 -4.29
N ASP A 223 12.18 -6.77 -3.25
CA ASP A 223 13.61 -6.50 -3.10
C ASP A 223 14.49 -7.50 -3.87
N GLY A 224 14.35 -7.50 -5.21
CA GLY A 224 15.19 -8.28 -6.12
C GLY A 224 15.34 -9.76 -5.75
N GLU A 225 16.57 -10.21 -5.52
CA GLU A 225 16.88 -11.59 -5.12
C GLU A 225 16.31 -11.96 -3.75
N GLN A 226 16.28 -11.01 -2.82
CA GLN A 226 15.75 -11.25 -1.47
C GLN A 226 14.23 -11.38 -1.52
N GLY A 227 13.57 -10.59 -2.37
CA GLY A 227 12.15 -10.74 -2.69
C GLY A 227 11.80 -12.11 -3.28
N TYR A 228 12.64 -12.65 -4.18
CA TYR A 228 12.51 -14.02 -4.69
C TYR A 228 12.55 -15.07 -3.58
N LYS A 229 13.56 -14.99 -2.70
CA LYS A 229 13.70 -15.91 -1.56
C LYS A 229 12.56 -15.75 -0.55
N LEU A 230 12.05 -14.54 -0.35
CA LEU A 230 10.91 -14.28 0.53
C LEU A 230 9.64 -14.95 -0.02
N LEU A 231 9.40 -14.87 -1.34
CA LEU A 231 8.29 -15.58 -1.98
C LEU A 231 8.45 -17.11 -1.90
N GLN A 232 9.68 -17.63 -2.04
CA GLN A 232 9.96 -19.05 -1.81
C GLN A 232 9.67 -19.46 -0.36
N THR A 233 10.08 -18.63 0.60
CA THR A 233 9.86 -18.85 2.04
C THR A 233 8.36 -18.87 2.34
N LEU A 234 7.58 -17.93 1.78
CA LEU A 234 6.12 -17.95 1.88
C LEU A 234 5.52 -19.25 1.32
N ALA A 235 5.93 -19.66 0.12
CA ALA A 235 5.36 -20.80 -0.59
C ALA A 235 5.71 -22.17 0.02
N PHE A 236 6.96 -22.36 0.43
CA PHE A 236 7.49 -23.67 0.81
C PHE A 236 7.78 -23.81 2.30
N THR A 237 7.99 -22.70 3.00
CA THR A 237 8.25 -22.71 4.45
C THR A 237 6.96 -22.44 5.22
N TYR A 238 6.36 -21.24 5.09
CA TYR A 238 5.12 -20.89 5.81
C TYR A 238 3.94 -21.77 5.38
N LEU A 239 3.60 -21.74 4.09
CA LEU A 239 2.50 -22.53 3.57
C LEU A 239 2.81 -24.04 3.60
N GLY A 240 4.08 -24.42 3.43
CA GLY A 240 4.50 -25.82 3.58
C GLY A 240 4.30 -26.35 5.00
N ASP A 241 4.56 -25.54 6.03
CA ASP A 241 4.30 -25.90 7.43
C ASP A 241 2.81 -26.06 7.72
N TRP A 242 2.01 -25.11 7.23
CA TRP A 242 0.56 -25.21 7.29
C TRP A 242 0.02 -26.49 6.63
N ILE A 243 0.51 -26.82 5.42
CA ILE A 243 0.13 -28.04 4.70
C ILE A 243 0.48 -29.29 5.50
N ARG A 244 1.70 -29.38 6.06
CA ARG A 244 2.10 -30.53 6.90
C ARG A 244 1.21 -30.68 8.13
N GLY A 245 0.84 -29.56 8.77
CA GLY A 245 -0.10 -29.57 9.89
C GLY A 245 -1.48 -30.11 9.51
N LEU A 246 -1.99 -29.72 8.33
CA LEU A 246 -3.26 -30.26 7.80
C LEU A 246 -3.16 -31.74 7.46
N GLU A 247 -2.05 -32.20 6.89
CA GLU A 247 -1.80 -33.61 6.57
C GLU A 247 -1.72 -34.47 7.84
N ALA A 248 -1.03 -34.00 8.88
CA ALA A 248 -0.96 -34.69 10.17
C ALA A 248 -2.32 -34.78 10.88
N ALA A 249 -3.23 -33.83 10.61
CA ALA A 249 -4.59 -33.83 11.13
C ALA A 249 -5.60 -34.59 10.24
N GLN A 250 -5.18 -35.19 9.12
CA GLN A 250 -6.07 -36.02 8.30
C GLN A 250 -6.49 -37.27 9.08
N GLY A 251 -7.81 -37.48 9.19
CA GLY A 251 -8.41 -38.62 9.91
C GLY A 251 -9.38 -38.22 11.02
N SER A 252 -9.38 -36.96 11.46
CA SER A 252 -10.27 -36.47 12.53
C SER A 252 -11.49 -35.67 12.05
N ASP A 253 -11.45 -35.05 10.87
CA ASP A 253 -12.55 -34.21 10.33
C ASP A 253 -12.40 -33.97 8.82
N GLY A 254 -13.50 -34.04 8.05
CA GLY A 254 -13.53 -33.74 6.61
C GLY A 254 -13.20 -32.27 6.27
N THR A 255 -13.24 -31.36 7.24
CA THR A 255 -12.80 -29.97 7.05
C THR A 255 -11.29 -29.83 6.80
N ALA A 256 -10.47 -30.80 7.23
CA ALA A 256 -9.03 -30.79 6.98
C ALA A 256 -8.71 -31.05 5.49
N GLU A 257 -9.46 -31.95 4.84
CA GLU A 257 -9.26 -32.30 3.43
C GLU A 257 -9.56 -31.12 2.50
N THR A 258 -10.68 -30.42 2.72
CA THR A 258 -11.02 -29.22 1.95
C THR A 258 -9.96 -28.13 2.10
N ARG A 259 -9.48 -27.87 3.33
CA ARG A 259 -8.40 -26.89 3.57
C ARG A 259 -7.10 -27.28 2.86
N LEU A 260 -6.77 -28.58 2.85
CA LEU A 260 -5.57 -29.07 2.20
C LEU A 260 -5.60 -28.84 0.67
N ILE A 261 -6.77 -29.00 0.03
CA ILE A 261 -6.95 -28.71 -1.40
C ILE A 261 -6.68 -27.22 -1.68
N HIS A 262 -7.26 -26.32 -0.90
CA HIS A 262 -7.07 -24.88 -1.04
C HIS A 262 -5.61 -24.47 -0.82
N ALA A 263 -4.97 -24.99 0.23
CA ALA A 263 -3.57 -24.70 0.55
C ALA A 263 -2.61 -25.19 -0.55
N ARG A 264 -2.80 -26.41 -1.08
CA ARG A 264 -2.00 -26.94 -2.20
C ARG A 264 -2.22 -26.14 -3.49
N ALA A 265 -3.44 -25.68 -3.76
CA ALA A 265 -3.71 -24.79 -4.89
C ALA A 265 -2.97 -23.46 -4.76
N LEU A 266 -2.94 -22.87 -3.55
CA LEU A 266 -2.16 -21.66 -3.29
C LEU A 266 -0.66 -21.91 -3.50
N GLN A 267 -0.12 -23.02 -2.98
CA GLN A 267 1.30 -23.33 -3.12
C GLN A 267 1.71 -23.46 -4.59
N LYS A 268 0.89 -24.15 -5.39
CA LYS A 268 1.08 -24.24 -6.84
C LYS A 268 1.05 -22.86 -7.50
N ASN A 269 0.10 -22.01 -7.13
CA ASN A 269 0.02 -20.65 -7.67
C ASN A 269 1.26 -19.83 -7.32
N LEU A 270 1.72 -19.84 -6.06
CA LEU A 270 2.95 -19.12 -5.67
C LEU A 270 4.19 -19.66 -6.39
N HIS A 271 4.26 -20.97 -6.66
CA HIS A 271 5.31 -21.56 -7.51
C HIS A 271 5.26 -21.02 -8.95
N ASN A 272 4.08 -20.92 -9.56
CA ASN A 272 3.93 -20.32 -10.88
C ASN A 272 4.35 -18.84 -10.91
N LEU A 273 4.11 -18.10 -9.82
CA LEU A 273 4.56 -16.70 -9.69
C LEU A 273 6.09 -16.61 -9.60
N LEU A 274 6.74 -17.53 -8.89
CA LEU A 274 8.21 -17.61 -8.82
C LEU A 274 8.82 -17.84 -10.21
N ASP A 275 8.24 -18.75 -10.99
CA ASP A 275 8.67 -19.04 -12.36
C ASP A 275 8.40 -17.88 -13.30
N GLY A 276 7.28 -17.15 -13.09
CA GLY A 276 6.91 -15.98 -13.89
C GLY A 276 6.61 -16.31 -15.35
N GLN A 277 6.08 -17.51 -15.61
CA GLN A 277 5.60 -17.90 -16.94
C GLN A 277 4.35 -17.08 -17.32
N SER A 278 4.21 -16.72 -18.60
CA SER A 278 2.99 -16.06 -19.09
C SER A 278 1.76 -16.92 -18.76
N PRO A 279 0.66 -16.35 -18.22
CA PRO A 279 0.38 -14.92 -18.00
C PRO A 279 0.69 -14.41 -16.57
N HIS A 280 1.53 -15.11 -15.82
CA HIS A 280 1.97 -14.76 -14.47
C HIS A 280 3.30 -14.00 -14.47
N ASP A 281 3.68 -13.44 -15.61
CA ASP A 281 4.90 -12.67 -15.77
C ASP A 281 4.67 -11.19 -15.42
N ILE A 282 5.74 -10.52 -14.99
CA ILE A 282 5.76 -9.06 -14.90
C ILE A 282 6.15 -8.50 -16.26
N PHE A 283 5.27 -7.68 -16.85
CA PHE A 283 5.53 -6.94 -18.07
C PHE A 283 5.62 -5.44 -17.78
N ILE A 284 6.74 -4.82 -18.17
CA ILE A 284 7.02 -3.40 -17.93
C ILE A 284 7.16 -2.66 -19.25
N ARG A 285 6.16 -1.86 -19.61
CA ARG A 285 6.09 -1.20 -20.92
C ARG A 285 7.22 -0.20 -21.21
N TRP A 286 7.86 0.37 -20.21
CA TRP A 286 9.00 1.29 -20.41
C TRP A 286 10.36 0.58 -20.46
N LYS A 287 10.40 -0.74 -20.26
CA LYS A 287 11.64 -1.52 -20.34
C LYS A 287 11.71 -2.28 -21.67
N PRO A 288 12.85 -2.30 -22.38
CA PRO A 288 13.02 -3.18 -23.53
C PRO A 288 13.02 -4.66 -23.10
N ARG A 289 13.05 -5.58 -24.07
CA ARG A 289 12.81 -7.01 -23.82
C ARG A 289 13.86 -7.63 -22.91
N GLU A 290 15.11 -7.26 -23.10
CA GLU A 290 16.29 -7.65 -22.34
C GLU A 290 16.24 -7.20 -20.87
N ALA A 291 15.59 -6.07 -20.60
CA ALA A 291 15.42 -5.50 -19.27
C ALA A 291 14.13 -5.97 -18.56
N GLN A 292 13.32 -6.83 -19.20
CA GLN A 292 12.13 -7.37 -18.56
C GLN A 292 12.49 -8.30 -17.38
N PRO A 293 11.71 -8.27 -16.29
CA PRO A 293 11.84 -9.22 -15.19
C PRO A 293 11.61 -10.66 -15.66
N ILE A 294 12.45 -11.59 -15.20
CA ILE A 294 12.31 -13.05 -15.42
C ILE A 294 12.05 -13.69 -14.05
N GLY A 295 10.98 -14.48 -13.95
CA GLY A 295 10.48 -14.97 -12.66
C GLY A 295 10.02 -13.85 -11.74
N TRP A 296 9.95 -14.13 -10.44
CA TRP A 296 9.70 -13.12 -9.42
C TRP A 296 10.97 -12.32 -9.10
N ARG A 297 11.25 -11.31 -9.93
CA ARG A 297 12.32 -10.32 -9.73
C ARG A 297 11.83 -8.91 -10.09
N PRO A 298 10.78 -8.41 -9.42
CA PRO A 298 10.27 -7.07 -9.67
C PRO A 298 11.33 -6.01 -9.37
N ASP A 299 11.15 -4.83 -9.95
CA ASP A 299 11.84 -3.61 -9.56
C ASP A 299 10.83 -2.73 -8.84
N LEU A 300 11.18 -2.29 -7.62
CA LEU A 300 10.31 -1.48 -6.79
C LEU A 300 9.88 -0.19 -7.50
N ASN A 301 10.77 0.40 -8.31
CA ASN A 301 10.53 1.64 -9.04
C ASN A 301 9.52 1.48 -10.19
N ASP A 302 9.22 0.25 -10.61
CA ASP A 302 8.16 0.02 -11.59
C ASP A 302 6.76 0.23 -10.98
N GLY A 303 6.70 0.24 -9.65
CA GLY A 303 5.52 0.56 -8.86
C GLY A 303 4.58 -0.62 -8.64
N VAL A 304 3.85 -0.56 -7.52
CA VAL A 304 2.91 -1.59 -7.06
C VAL A 304 1.97 -2.06 -8.17
N ARG A 305 1.43 -1.14 -8.98
CA ARG A 305 0.47 -1.47 -10.04
C ARG A 305 1.03 -2.49 -11.02
N MET A 306 2.30 -2.41 -11.40
CA MET A 306 2.85 -3.39 -12.34
C MET A 306 3.20 -4.71 -11.64
N ASN A 307 3.81 -4.60 -10.45
CA ASN A 307 4.33 -5.75 -9.72
C ASN A 307 3.23 -6.63 -9.11
N ILE A 308 2.05 -6.08 -8.80
CA ILE A 308 0.93 -6.84 -8.22
C ILE A 308 0.18 -7.68 -9.27
N ARG A 309 0.38 -7.41 -10.57
CA ARG A 309 -0.40 -8.04 -11.65
C ARG A 309 -0.35 -9.57 -11.63
N PRO A 310 0.82 -10.23 -11.51
CA PRO A 310 0.89 -11.69 -11.48
C PRO A 310 0.02 -12.33 -10.40
N PHE A 311 -0.05 -11.71 -9.22
CA PHE A 311 -0.85 -12.20 -8.10
C PHE A 311 -2.35 -12.16 -8.37
N MET A 312 -2.78 -11.36 -9.36
CA MET A 312 -4.17 -11.25 -9.81
C MET A 312 -4.49 -12.11 -11.04
N THR A 313 -3.49 -12.62 -11.77
CA THR A 313 -3.70 -13.42 -13.00
C THR A 313 -3.82 -14.91 -12.73
N VAL A 314 -3.29 -15.41 -11.62
CA VAL A 314 -3.53 -16.77 -11.13
C VAL A 314 -5.00 -16.95 -10.70
N GLU A 315 -5.51 -18.18 -10.76
CA GLU A 315 -6.85 -18.51 -10.26
C GLU A 315 -6.74 -19.27 -8.95
N GLN A 316 -7.29 -18.68 -7.87
CA GLN A 316 -7.36 -19.32 -6.56
C GLN A 316 -8.80 -19.77 -6.27
N PRO A 317 -9.05 -21.07 -6.01
CA PRO A 317 -10.37 -21.56 -5.62
C PRO A 317 -10.91 -20.81 -4.40
N GLY A 318 -12.18 -20.40 -4.43
CA GLY A 318 -12.84 -19.64 -3.35
C GLY A 318 -12.52 -18.14 -3.33
N ALA A 319 -11.56 -17.67 -4.13
CA ALA A 319 -11.28 -16.25 -4.28
C ALA A 319 -12.24 -15.55 -5.24
N LYS A 320 -12.34 -14.23 -5.10
CA LYS A 320 -13.16 -13.38 -5.99
C LYS A 320 -12.53 -13.36 -7.39
N LYS A 321 -13.37 -13.39 -8.43
CA LYS A 321 -12.89 -13.37 -9.82
C LYS A 321 -11.96 -12.18 -10.09
N GLY A 322 -10.73 -12.50 -10.48
CA GLY A 322 -9.67 -11.53 -10.79
C GLY A 322 -8.96 -10.91 -9.59
N SER A 323 -9.14 -11.43 -8.36
CA SER A 323 -8.23 -11.15 -7.24
C SER A 323 -7.04 -12.11 -7.19
N GLY A 324 -7.12 -13.24 -7.90
CA GLY A 324 -6.14 -14.31 -7.84
C GLY A 324 -5.89 -14.77 -6.41
N VAL A 325 -4.62 -14.78 -5.99
CA VAL A 325 -4.25 -15.18 -4.62
C VAL A 325 -4.41 -14.04 -3.59
N LEU A 326 -4.82 -12.84 -4.02
CA LEU A 326 -5.08 -11.73 -3.12
C LEU A 326 -6.47 -11.86 -2.49
N ARG A 327 -6.59 -11.38 -1.26
CA ARG A 327 -7.82 -11.42 -0.48
C ARG A 327 -8.96 -10.59 -1.07
N GLU A 328 -8.64 -9.44 -1.65
CA GLU A 328 -9.57 -8.53 -2.33
C GLU A 328 -8.99 -8.16 -3.69
N LYS A 329 -9.82 -7.72 -4.63
CA LYS A 329 -9.37 -7.28 -5.95
C LYS A 329 -9.07 -5.78 -5.93
N PRO A 330 -7.79 -5.33 -6.04
CA PRO A 330 -7.50 -3.93 -6.30
C PRO A 330 -8.16 -3.49 -7.62
N ASN A 331 -8.73 -2.29 -7.64
CA ASN A 331 -9.38 -1.73 -8.84
C ASN A 331 -8.36 -1.17 -9.82
N ILE A 332 -7.59 -2.06 -10.45
CA ILE A 332 -6.58 -1.71 -11.44
C ILE A 332 -7.11 -2.01 -12.84
N ARG A 333 -6.98 -1.01 -13.73
CA ARG A 333 -7.27 -1.17 -15.17
C ARG A 333 -5.99 -1.53 -15.91
N TRP A 334 -5.99 -2.67 -16.60
CA TRP A 334 -4.82 -3.20 -17.32
C TRP A 334 -4.75 -2.82 -18.79
N GLY A 335 -5.87 -2.44 -19.41
CA GLY A 335 -5.93 -2.13 -20.84
C GLY A 335 -5.14 -0.89 -21.26
N LYS A 336 -5.55 -0.25 -22.35
CA LYS A 336 -4.89 0.94 -22.89
C LYS A 336 -4.78 2.04 -21.82
N ASP A 337 -3.55 2.47 -21.55
CA ASP A 337 -3.27 3.58 -20.64
C ASP A 337 -3.45 4.93 -21.34
N ARG A 338 -3.56 6.01 -20.55
CA ARG A 338 -3.66 7.37 -21.08
C ARG A 338 -2.32 7.82 -21.67
N GLY A 339 -2.40 8.63 -22.73
CA GLY A 339 -1.26 9.21 -23.42
C GLY A 339 -0.80 8.39 -24.63
N LYS A 340 0.31 8.82 -25.22
CA LYS A 340 0.96 8.20 -26.38
C LYS A 340 2.41 7.91 -26.06
N ASP A 341 2.92 6.79 -26.55
CA ASP A 341 4.35 6.53 -26.52
C ASP A 341 5.08 7.33 -27.59
N VAL A 342 6.31 7.72 -27.26
CA VAL A 342 7.26 8.31 -28.20
C VAL A 342 7.87 7.21 -29.06
N GLU A 343 8.34 7.54 -30.26
CA GLU A 343 8.91 6.56 -31.20
C GLU A 343 10.09 5.79 -30.64
N SER A 344 10.85 6.37 -29.71
CA SER A 344 11.97 5.72 -29.02
C SER A 344 11.54 4.74 -27.92
N ALA A 345 10.24 4.68 -27.58
CA ALA A 345 9.75 3.76 -26.55
C ALA A 345 9.91 2.30 -27.03
N PRO A 346 10.35 1.37 -26.15
CA PRO A 346 10.66 0.00 -26.59
C PRO A 346 9.49 -0.77 -27.19
N TRP A 347 8.26 -0.37 -26.85
CA TRP A 347 7.02 -1.01 -27.27
C TRP A 347 6.15 -0.08 -28.13
N TYR A 348 6.75 0.89 -28.83
CA TYR A 348 6.04 1.86 -29.66
C TYR A 348 5.13 1.27 -30.73
N ASN A 349 5.33 0.03 -31.17
CA ASN A 349 4.45 -0.61 -32.17
C ASN A 349 3.51 -1.66 -31.55
N LEU A 350 3.49 -1.80 -30.21
CA LEU A 350 2.75 -2.88 -29.54
C LEU A 350 1.24 -2.76 -29.77
N GLY A 351 0.69 -1.55 -29.87
CA GLY A 351 -0.73 -1.35 -30.12
C GLY A 351 -1.25 -2.01 -31.39
N LEU A 352 -0.41 -2.13 -32.43
CA LEU A 352 -0.77 -2.79 -33.70
C LEU A 352 -1.17 -4.26 -33.49
N LYS A 353 -0.53 -4.96 -32.53
CA LYS A 353 -0.87 -6.35 -32.17
C LYS A 353 -2.30 -6.50 -31.63
N TYR A 354 -2.85 -5.41 -31.08
CA TYR A 354 -4.16 -5.37 -30.46
C TYR A 354 -5.18 -4.57 -31.29
N GLY A 355 -4.91 -4.33 -32.57
CA GLY A 355 -5.79 -3.54 -33.45
C GLY A 355 -5.89 -2.06 -33.06
N ALA A 356 -4.90 -1.55 -32.35
CA ALA A 356 -4.80 -0.16 -31.88
C ALA A 356 -3.72 0.61 -32.67
N ASN A 357 -3.52 1.89 -32.38
CA ASN A 357 -2.45 2.67 -33.03
C ASN A 357 -1.08 2.22 -32.54
N PRO A 358 0.02 2.44 -33.30
CA PRO A 358 1.38 2.14 -32.83
C PRO A 358 1.62 2.64 -31.40
N TRP A 359 1.57 3.96 -31.21
CA TRP A 359 1.88 4.67 -29.97
C TRP A 359 0.92 4.41 -28.80
N ASP A 360 -0.05 3.51 -28.94
CA ASP A 360 -1.00 3.23 -27.87
C ASP A 360 -0.33 2.44 -26.74
N ARG A 361 -0.48 2.94 -25.52
CA ARG A 361 0.15 2.38 -24.32
C ARG A 361 -0.58 1.12 -23.84
N ILE A 362 -0.14 -0.06 -24.28
CA ILE A 362 -0.76 -1.33 -23.88
C ILE A 362 -0.02 -1.91 -22.67
N ASN A 363 -0.68 -1.94 -21.51
CA ASN A 363 -0.14 -2.61 -20.32
C ASN A 363 -0.64 -4.06 -20.20
N ASP A 364 -1.74 -4.43 -20.88
CA ASP A 364 -2.32 -5.78 -20.87
C ASP A 364 -1.59 -6.72 -21.84
N HIS A 365 -0.28 -6.83 -21.64
CA HIS A 365 0.62 -7.64 -22.46
C HIS A 365 1.44 -8.56 -21.58
N HIS A 366 1.80 -9.73 -22.11
CA HIS A 366 2.54 -10.75 -21.42
C HIS A 366 3.63 -11.27 -22.34
N LEU A 367 4.78 -11.59 -21.75
CA LEU A 367 5.90 -12.20 -22.47
C LEU A 367 6.19 -13.56 -21.85
N THR A 368 6.42 -14.54 -22.72
CA THR A 368 6.94 -15.84 -22.31
C THR A 368 8.36 -15.71 -21.75
N LEU A 369 8.78 -16.66 -20.91
CA LEU A 369 10.17 -16.70 -20.44
C LEU A 369 11.16 -16.80 -21.60
N GLU A 370 10.83 -17.58 -22.64
CA GLU A 370 11.67 -17.74 -23.82
C GLU A 370 11.89 -16.41 -24.54
N GLU A 371 10.84 -15.61 -24.73
CA GLU A 371 10.97 -14.27 -25.33
C GLU A 371 11.90 -13.37 -24.50
N LYS A 372 11.73 -13.33 -23.18
CA LYS A 372 12.59 -12.53 -22.28
C LYS A 372 14.03 -12.99 -22.30
N GLN A 373 14.27 -14.30 -22.29
CA GLN A 373 15.61 -14.90 -22.35
C GLN A 373 16.29 -14.64 -23.69
N LYS A 374 15.58 -14.74 -24.81
CA LYS A 374 16.11 -14.39 -26.14
C LYS A 374 16.53 -12.91 -26.18
N GLY A 375 15.74 -12.02 -25.58
CA GLY A 375 16.07 -10.61 -25.47
C GLY A 375 17.43 -10.35 -24.82
N ARG A 376 17.78 -11.06 -23.75
CA ARG A 376 19.07 -10.91 -23.04
C ARG A 376 20.29 -11.46 -23.77
N LYS A 377 20.10 -12.25 -24.84
CA LYS A 377 21.18 -12.87 -25.62
C LYS A 377 21.57 -12.05 -26.87
N THR A 378 20.67 -11.15 -27.28
CA THR A 378 20.90 -10.09 -28.26
C THR A 378 21.47 -8.87 -27.56
#